data_AF-A0A358C1D1-F1
#
_entry.id   AF-A0A358C1D1-F1
#
_cell.length_a   1.000
_cell.length_b   1.000
_cell.length_c   1.000
_cell.angle_alpha   90.00
_cell.angle_beta   90.00
_cell.angle_gamma   90.00
#
_symmetry.space_group_name_H-M   'P 1'
#
loop_
_entity.id
_entity.type
_entity.pdbx_description
1 polymer ?
#
loop_
_entity_poly.entity_id
_entity_poly.type
_entity_poly.pdbx_seq_one_letter_code
_entity_poly.pdbx_strand_id
1 'polypeptide(L)'
;MQLSKQQLGYILAGVVGVVAIGVVILILVNVKRSHQPLSILVNQMEASKDRVDNARIACESEQDPVICLRQAVIMEAKQIGSVEVCSTLEEPDASTCVETIALDTQNREACRSLGEERRNVCEDSVTLQIAREQKDFRLCEGIQDVTVRETCTSSITSEVIVLDLCVEYGVQPEACDSMKRFQQAVETGDLTFCDTYEEEDARLDCLEAVGEVSTSLEEGTVDTDQDGLDDAREERLGTNPNRADTDGDGLPDGDEVDVYFSQPLIADSDGDGFLDGTEVRNGFDPNGPGSL
;
A
#
# COMPACT_ATOMS: atom_id res chain seq x y z
N MET A 1 36.71 43.09 42.72
CA MET A 1 37.75 42.18 42.16
C MET A 1 37.47 42.01 40.69
N GLN A 2 38.24 42.67 39.80
CA GLN A 2 38.17 42.39 38.37
C GLN A 2 39.21 41.33 38.03
N LEU A 3 38.78 40.15 37.55
CA LEU A 3 39.70 39.17 36.97
C LEU A 3 40.31 39.76 35.69
N SER A 4 41.63 39.66 35.53
CA SER A 4 42.30 40.12 34.32
C SER A 4 41.88 39.26 33.11
N LYS A 5 41.85 39.85 31.91
CA LYS A 5 41.50 39.15 30.66
C LYS A 5 42.29 37.85 30.44
N GLN A 6 43.50 37.78 30.99
CA GLN A 6 44.37 36.62 30.91
C GLN A 6 43.88 35.45 31.77
N GLN A 7 43.31 35.71 32.95
CA GLN A 7 42.74 34.67 33.81
C GLN A 7 41.42 34.11 33.25
N LEU A 8 40.62 34.95 32.58
CA LEU A 8 39.41 34.50 31.90
C LEU A 8 39.71 33.55 30.73
N GLY A 9 40.80 33.80 29.99
CA GLY A 9 41.25 32.93 28.89
C GLY A 9 41.66 31.52 29.34
N TYR A 10 42.36 31.40 30.47
CA TYR A 10 42.73 30.08 31.01
C TYR A 10 41.53 29.27 31.51
N ILE A 11 40.54 29.94 32.12
CA ILE A 11 39.30 29.28 32.57
C ILE A 11 38.51 28.78 31.35
N LEU A 12 38.35 29.60 30.31
CA LEU A 12 37.65 29.19 29.08
C LEU A 12 38.36 28.02 28.36
N ALA A 13 39.69 28.07 28.24
CA ALA A 13 40.45 26.97 27.64
C ALA A 13 40.36 25.67 28.45
N GLY A 14 40.38 25.76 29.78
CA GLY A 14 40.21 24.62 30.68
C GLY A 14 38.82 23.98 30.58
N VAL A 15 37.76 24.80 30.53
CA VAL A 15 36.38 24.31 30.38
C VAL A 15 36.18 23.64 29.02
N VAL A 16 36.68 24.23 27.93
CA VAL A 16 36.60 23.62 26.59
C VAL A 16 37.36 22.30 26.51
N GLY A 17 38.54 22.21 27.13
CA GLY A 17 39.31 20.97 27.18
C GLY A 17 38.60 19.84 27.95
N VAL A 18 37.99 20.15 29.10
CA VAL A 18 37.24 19.17 29.90
C VAL A 18 35.97 18.72 29.18
N VAL A 19 35.27 19.63 28.50
CA VAL A 19 34.09 19.30 27.69
C VAL A 19 34.48 18.43 26.49
N ALA A 20 35.56 18.75 25.78
CA ALA A 20 36.03 17.94 24.65
C ALA A 20 36.43 16.52 25.08
N ILE A 21 37.15 16.37 26.19
CA ILE A 21 37.50 15.06 26.76
C ILE A 21 36.22 14.32 27.20
N GLY A 22 35.27 15.01 27.83
CA GLY A 22 33.98 14.45 28.21
C GLY A 22 33.18 13.92 27.02
N VAL A 23 33.12 14.67 25.92
CA VAL A 23 32.46 14.28 24.67
C VAL A 23 33.16 13.08 24.02
N VAL A 24 34.49 13.06 23.97
CA VAL A 24 35.25 11.92 23.44
C VAL A 24 35.03 10.67 24.29
N ILE A 25 35.02 10.78 25.62
CA ILE A 25 34.71 9.66 26.51
C ILE A 25 33.28 9.18 26.30
N LEU A 26 32.31 10.10 26.14
CA LEU A 26 30.91 9.75 25.85
C LEU A 26 30.78 9.03 24.49
N ILE A 27 31.47 9.50 23.46
CA ILE A 27 31.52 8.85 22.14
C ILE A 27 32.15 7.46 22.28
N LEU A 28 33.28 7.32 22.97
CA LEU A 28 33.93 6.03 23.18
C LEU A 28 33.09 5.06 24.02
N VAL A 29 32.36 5.55 25.02
CA VAL A 29 31.41 4.76 25.82
C VAL A 29 30.20 4.35 24.99
N ASN A 30 29.68 5.21 24.11
CA ASN A 30 28.60 4.87 23.18
C ASN A 30 29.05 3.85 22.13
N VAL A 31 30.25 4.01 21.54
CA VAL A 31 30.82 3.06 20.59
C VAL A 31 31.03 1.70 21.23
N LYS A 32 31.47 1.65 22.51
CA LYS A 32 31.65 0.39 23.25
C LYS A 32 30.34 -0.28 23.66
N ARG A 33 29.22 0.46 23.76
CA ARG A 33 27.89 -0.09 24.02
C ARG A 33 27.26 -0.78 22.80
N SER A 34 27.74 -0.50 21.59
CA SER A 34 27.11 -0.97 20.35
C SER A 34 27.58 -2.35 19.86
N HIS A 35 28.60 -2.96 20.48
CA HIS A 35 29.06 -4.29 20.10
C HIS A 35 28.89 -5.24 21.28
N GLN A 36 27.81 -6.01 21.28
CA GLN A 36 27.75 -7.23 22.08
C GLN A 36 28.92 -8.14 21.63
N PRO A 37 29.68 -8.72 22.57
CA PRO A 37 30.75 -9.64 22.20
C PRO A 37 30.17 -10.86 21.48
N LEU A 38 30.83 -11.27 20.39
CA LEU A 38 30.40 -12.36 19.51
C LEU A 38 30.07 -13.67 20.25
N SER A 39 30.72 -13.92 21.41
CA SER A 39 30.44 -15.08 22.26
C SER A 39 29.05 -15.08 22.89
N ILE A 40 28.46 -13.91 23.16
CA ILE A 40 27.10 -13.81 23.71
C ILE A 40 26.08 -14.17 22.63
N LEU A 41 26.27 -13.67 21.40
CA LEU A 41 25.40 -13.98 20.26
C LEU A 41 25.41 -15.47 19.92
N VAL A 42 26.59 -16.12 19.90
CA VAL A 42 26.70 -17.56 19.65
C VAL A 42 25.98 -18.37 20.74
N ASN A 43 26.17 -18.03 22.02
CA ASN A 43 25.48 -18.70 23.12
C ASN A 43 23.96 -18.50 23.07
N GLN A 44 23.48 -17.35 22.59
CA GLN A 44 22.05 -17.07 22.41
C GLN A 44 21.45 -17.92 21.29
N MET A 45 22.19 -18.14 20.20
CA MET A 45 21.77 -18.99 19.08
C MET A 45 21.76 -20.48 19.43
N GLU A 46 22.76 -20.97 20.19
CA GLU A 46 22.73 -22.35 20.69
C GLU A 46 21.53 -22.57 21.62
N ALA A 47 21.27 -21.62 22.51
CA ALA A 47 20.12 -21.69 23.41
C ALA A 47 18.77 -21.58 22.68
N SER A 48 18.68 -20.84 21.57
CA SER A 48 17.44 -20.76 20.78
C SER A 48 17.17 -22.07 20.04
N LYS A 49 18.21 -22.75 19.54
CA LYS A 49 18.10 -24.08 18.94
C LYS A 49 17.54 -25.10 19.95
N ASP A 50 18.07 -25.13 21.17
CA ASP A 50 17.56 -26.01 22.23
C ASP A 50 16.10 -25.72 22.57
N ARG A 51 15.68 -24.45 22.56
CA ARG A 51 14.28 -24.06 22.80
C ARG A 51 13.36 -24.55 21.69
N VAL A 52 13.79 -24.47 20.43
CA VAL A 52 13.03 -24.98 19.28
C VAL A 52 12.90 -26.50 19.31
N ASP A 53 13.97 -27.22 19.66
CA ASP A 53 13.92 -28.68 19.76
C ASP A 53 12.97 -29.12 20.89
N ASN A 54 12.97 -28.43 22.03
CA ASN A 54 12.01 -28.66 23.10
C ASN A 54 10.57 -28.33 22.66
N ALA A 55 10.37 -27.24 21.93
CA ALA A 55 9.05 -26.87 21.40
C ALA A 55 8.53 -27.91 20.40
N ARG A 56 9.41 -28.49 19.58
CA ARG A 56 9.08 -29.57 18.65
C ARG A 56 8.49 -30.77 19.40
N ILE A 57 9.15 -31.23 20.45
CA ILE A 57 8.66 -32.33 21.29
C ILE A 57 7.32 -31.98 21.94
N ALA A 58 7.17 -30.74 22.45
CA ALA A 58 5.94 -30.29 23.08
C ALA A 58 4.74 -30.27 22.11
N CYS A 59 4.99 -29.90 20.84
CA CYS A 59 3.96 -29.80 19.82
C CYS A 59 3.51 -31.16 19.23
N GLU A 60 4.24 -32.26 19.47
CA GLU A 60 3.89 -33.58 18.91
C GLU A 60 2.53 -34.10 19.39
N SER A 61 2.11 -33.72 20.61
CA SER A 61 0.83 -34.14 21.19
C SER A 61 -0.33 -33.18 20.92
N GLU A 62 -0.07 -32.06 20.24
CA GLU A 62 -1.10 -31.06 19.94
C GLU A 62 -2.00 -31.48 18.79
N GLN A 63 -3.17 -30.87 18.70
CA GLN A 63 -4.16 -31.18 17.67
C GLN A 63 -3.64 -30.87 16.25
N ASP A 64 -2.81 -29.83 16.12
CA ASP A 64 -2.11 -29.46 14.89
C ASP A 64 -0.62 -29.20 15.18
N PRO A 65 0.24 -30.24 15.14
CA PRO A 65 1.66 -30.14 15.48
C PRO A 65 2.44 -29.14 14.61
N VAL A 66 2.07 -29.03 13.33
CA VAL A 66 2.72 -28.12 12.36
C VAL A 66 2.47 -26.66 12.74
N ILE A 67 1.22 -26.31 13.03
CA ILE A 67 0.83 -24.93 13.41
C ILE A 67 1.46 -24.57 14.75
N CYS A 68 1.43 -25.49 15.72
CA CYS A 68 2.08 -25.30 17.02
C CYS A 68 3.58 -25.00 16.86
N LEU A 69 4.30 -25.83 16.09
CA LEU A 69 5.73 -25.68 15.90
C LEU A 69 6.06 -24.38 15.17
N ARG A 70 5.31 -24.03 14.12
CA ARG A 70 5.47 -22.78 13.39
C ARG A 70 5.34 -21.57 14.32
N GLN A 71 4.29 -21.53 15.15
CA GLN A 71 4.08 -20.42 16.09
C GLN A 71 5.22 -20.34 17.12
N ALA A 72 5.67 -21.48 17.65
CA ALA A 72 6.78 -21.53 18.61
C ALA A 72 8.08 -21.00 18.00
N VAL A 73 8.42 -21.43 16.78
CA VAL A 73 9.61 -20.97 16.06
C VAL A 73 9.55 -19.48 15.76
N ILE A 74 8.40 -18.97 15.29
CA ILE A 74 8.22 -17.54 15.02
C ILE A 74 8.40 -16.73 16.31
N MET A 75 7.80 -17.14 17.43
CA MET A 75 7.96 -16.45 18.71
C MET A 75 9.42 -16.39 19.16
N GLU A 76 10.15 -17.50 19.02
CA GLU A 76 11.57 -17.57 19.37
C GLU A 76 12.41 -16.68 18.46
N ALA A 77 12.18 -16.75 17.14
CA ALA A 77 12.87 -15.93 16.14
C ALA A 77 12.63 -14.43 16.37
N LYS A 78 11.41 -14.03 16.77
CA LYS A 78 11.09 -12.66 17.18
C LYS A 78 11.87 -12.24 18.43
N GLN A 79 11.97 -13.12 19.42
CA GLN A 79 12.66 -12.83 20.68
C GLN A 79 14.16 -12.58 20.47
N ILE A 80 14.80 -13.32 19.57
CA ILE A 80 16.22 -13.14 19.28
C ILE A 80 16.49 -12.12 18.16
N GLY A 81 15.47 -11.77 17.37
CA GLY A 81 15.60 -10.87 16.21
C GLY A 81 16.43 -11.45 15.07
N SER A 82 16.38 -12.77 14.85
CA SER A 82 17.20 -13.46 13.84
C SER A 82 16.37 -14.47 13.05
N VAL A 83 16.63 -14.52 11.75
CA VAL A 83 15.93 -15.37 10.78
C VAL A 83 16.52 -16.77 10.69
N GLU A 84 17.73 -17.00 11.20
CA GLU A 84 18.40 -18.29 11.17
C GLU A 84 17.55 -19.41 11.78
N VAL A 85 16.74 -19.10 12.79
CA VAL A 85 15.87 -20.09 13.45
C VAL A 85 14.73 -20.54 12.53
N CYS A 86 14.29 -19.69 11.59
CA CYS A 86 13.26 -20.06 10.61
C CYS A 86 13.70 -21.23 9.72
N SER A 87 15.01 -21.46 9.54
CA SER A 87 15.54 -22.60 8.77
C SER A 87 15.23 -23.97 9.38
N THR A 88 14.72 -24.01 10.62
CA THR A 88 14.28 -25.24 11.29
C THR A 88 12.89 -25.71 10.85
N LEU A 89 12.13 -24.86 10.17
CA LEU A 89 10.83 -25.16 9.58
C LEU A 89 11.00 -25.69 8.16
N GLU A 90 9.98 -26.41 7.68
CA GLU A 90 9.87 -26.80 6.28
C GLU A 90 9.21 -25.70 5.46
N GLU A 91 9.43 -25.68 4.15
CA GLU A 91 8.72 -24.76 3.26
C GLU A 91 7.25 -25.17 3.12
N PRO A 92 6.30 -24.21 3.07
CA PRO A 92 6.47 -22.76 2.91
C PRO A 92 6.61 -21.96 4.24
N ASP A 93 6.60 -22.64 5.39
CA ASP A 93 6.57 -22.00 6.71
C ASP A 93 7.89 -21.31 7.06
N ALA A 94 9.03 -21.85 6.62
CA ALA A 94 10.33 -21.22 6.79
C ALA A 94 10.39 -19.83 6.16
N SER A 95 10.03 -19.72 4.88
CA SER A 95 10.00 -18.42 4.19
C SER A 95 8.98 -17.45 4.80
N THR A 96 7.82 -17.94 5.23
CA THR A 96 6.80 -17.10 5.90
C THR A 96 7.26 -16.60 7.27
N CYS A 97 8.03 -17.42 7.99
CA CYS A 97 8.70 -17.02 9.23
C CYS A 97 9.69 -15.87 8.95
N VAL A 98 10.54 -15.99 7.92
CA VAL A 98 11.49 -14.94 7.55
C VAL A 98 10.79 -13.62 7.25
N GLU A 99 9.74 -13.63 6.44
CA GLU A 99 8.95 -12.42 6.10
C GLU A 99 8.37 -11.76 7.37
N THR A 100 7.82 -12.57 8.27
CA THR A 100 7.26 -12.09 9.55
C THR A 100 8.34 -11.42 10.41
N ILE A 101 9.51 -12.02 10.52
CA ILE A 101 10.63 -11.45 11.31
C ILE A 101 11.17 -10.18 10.65
N ALA A 102 11.30 -10.17 9.32
CA ALA A 102 11.79 -9.01 8.58
C ALA A 102 10.90 -7.77 8.80
N LEU A 103 9.58 -7.96 8.77
CA LEU A 103 8.59 -6.90 9.05
C LEU A 103 8.66 -6.44 10.51
N ASP A 104 8.61 -7.38 11.47
CA ASP A 104 8.63 -7.05 12.89
C ASP A 104 9.91 -6.33 13.33
N THR A 105 11.06 -6.71 12.75
CA THR A 105 12.36 -6.11 13.06
C THR A 105 12.70 -4.93 12.16
N GLN A 106 11.85 -4.63 11.18
CA GLN A 106 12.09 -3.63 10.13
C GLN A 106 13.47 -3.79 9.46
N ASN A 107 13.92 -5.04 9.32
CA ASN A 107 15.23 -5.35 8.79
C ASN A 107 15.11 -5.91 7.37
N ARG A 108 15.31 -5.05 6.39
CA ARG A 108 15.30 -5.44 4.97
C ARG A 108 16.33 -6.54 4.65
N GLU A 109 17.47 -6.55 5.32
CA GLU A 109 18.51 -7.57 5.05
C GLU A 109 18.09 -8.98 5.44
N ALA A 110 17.11 -9.11 6.36
CA ALA A 110 16.56 -10.40 6.77
C ALA A 110 15.90 -11.16 5.60
N CYS A 111 15.34 -10.44 4.63
CA CYS A 111 14.72 -10.99 3.42
C CYS A 111 15.73 -11.68 2.48
N ARG A 112 17.04 -11.44 2.62
CA ARG A 112 18.07 -11.97 1.69
C ARG A 112 18.16 -13.50 1.69
N SER A 113 17.69 -14.15 2.75
CA SER A 113 17.64 -15.62 2.83
C SER A 113 16.56 -16.24 1.92
N LEU A 114 15.59 -15.44 1.45
CA LEU A 114 14.53 -15.86 0.55
C LEU A 114 15.00 -15.99 -0.91
N GLY A 115 14.26 -16.78 -1.70
CA GLY A 115 14.36 -16.78 -3.15
C GLY A 115 14.02 -15.42 -3.76
N GLU A 116 14.47 -15.15 -4.98
CA GLU A 116 14.44 -13.82 -5.61
C GLU A 116 13.06 -13.17 -5.62
N GLU A 117 12.02 -13.89 -6.07
CA GLU A 117 10.66 -13.38 -6.14
C GLU A 117 10.11 -12.99 -4.76
N ARG A 118 10.17 -13.91 -3.78
CA ARG A 118 9.72 -13.63 -2.40
C ARG A 118 10.57 -12.58 -1.70
N ARG A 119 11.87 -12.50 -2.02
CA ARG A 119 12.77 -11.48 -1.49
C ARG A 119 12.32 -10.09 -1.91
N ASN A 120 12.01 -9.88 -3.18
CA ASN A 120 11.57 -8.56 -3.66
C ASN A 120 10.29 -8.13 -2.95
N VAL A 121 9.29 -9.03 -2.85
CA VAL A 121 8.04 -8.76 -2.14
C VAL A 121 8.28 -8.47 -0.64
N CYS A 122 9.16 -9.24 0.01
CA CYS A 122 9.53 -9.04 1.41
C CYS A 122 10.22 -7.68 1.63
N GLU A 123 11.21 -7.34 0.80
CA GLU A 123 11.95 -6.09 0.91
C GLU A 123 11.06 -4.88 0.65
N ASP A 124 10.14 -4.97 -0.32
CA ASP A 124 9.16 -3.94 -0.64
C ASP A 124 8.18 -3.74 0.52
N SER A 125 7.69 -4.82 1.11
CA SER A 125 6.76 -4.78 2.26
C SER A 125 7.41 -4.15 3.50
N VAL A 126 8.67 -4.52 3.79
CA VAL A 126 9.44 -3.92 4.89
C VAL A 126 9.68 -2.43 4.63
N THR A 127 10.06 -2.07 3.39
CA THR A 127 10.30 -0.68 3.02
C THR A 127 9.02 0.16 3.13
N LEU A 128 7.88 -0.36 2.68
CA LEU A 128 6.57 0.26 2.82
C LEU A 128 6.21 0.51 4.29
N GLN A 129 6.41 -0.47 5.17
CA GLN A 129 6.13 -0.32 6.59
C GLN A 129 7.01 0.78 7.22
N ILE A 130 8.32 0.76 6.96
CA ILE A 130 9.26 1.76 7.47
C ILE A 130 8.87 3.16 6.97
N ALA A 131 8.56 3.30 5.68
CA ALA A 131 8.14 4.56 5.08
C ALA A 131 6.90 5.14 5.76
N ARG A 132 5.89 4.30 6.02
CA ARG A 132 4.65 4.69 6.70
C ARG A 132 4.87 5.10 8.15
N GLU A 133 5.63 4.33 8.91
CA GLU A 133 5.90 4.63 10.31
C GLU A 133 6.74 5.91 10.49
N GLN A 134 7.68 6.15 9.59
CA GLN A 134 8.50 7.37 9.59
C GLN A 134 7.83 8.56 8.90
N LYS A 135 6.72 8.32 8.20
CA LYS A 135 6.05 9.31 7.32
C LYS A 135 7.00 9.93 6.30
N ASP A 136 7.97 9.15 5.82
CA ASP A 136 8.97 9.58 4.84
C ASP A 136 8.72 8.88 3.50
N PHE A 137 8.08 9.60 2.58
CA PHE A 137 7.77 9.11 1.24
C PHE A 137 9.02 8.84 0.39
N ARG A 138 10.18 9.41 0.73
CA ARG A 138 11.43 9.15 -0.02
C ARG A 138 11.89 7.71 0.15
N LEU A 139 11.55 7.09 1.27
CA LEU A 139 11.82 5.68 1.49
C LEU A 139 11.06 4.79 0.50
N CYS A 140 9.93 5.27 -0.07
CA CYS A 140 9.20 4.55 -1.12
C CYS A 140 10.02 4.37 -2.40
N GLU A 141 11.04 5.21 -2.68
CA GLU A 141 11.95 5.00 -3.82
C GLU A 141 12.72 3.68 -3.73
N GLY A 142 12.85 3.11 -2.54
CA GLY A 142 13.46 1.81 -2.31
C GLY A 142 12.60 0.61 -2.69
N ILE A 143 11.32 0.82 -3.02
CA ILE A 143 10.36 -0.21 -3.40
C ILE A 143 10.49 -0.51 -4.90
N GLN A 144 10.64 -1.80 -5.24
CA GLN A 144 10.82 -2.27 -6.60
C GLN A 144 9.51 -2.35 -7.38
N ASP A 145 8.45 -2.85 -6.73
CA ASP A 145 7.11 -2.90 -7.34
C ASP A 145 6.54 -1.49 -7.53
N VAL A 146 6.20 -1.16 -8.78
CA VAL A 146 5.75 0.18 -9.18
C VAL A 146 4.42 0.53 -8.49
N THR A 147 3.48 -0.40 -8.47
CA THR A 147 2.14 -0.20 -7.89
C THR A 147 2.23 -0.03 -6.36
N VAL A 148 3.09 -0.82 -5.70
CA VAL A 148 3.33 -0.67 -4.26
C VAL A 148 4.01 0.66 -3.94
N ARG A 149 4.96 1.10 -4.77
CA ARG A 149 5.65 2.39 -4.61
C ARG A 149 4.72 3.59 -4.77
N GLU A 150 3.82 3.56 -5.76
CA GLU A 150 2.79 4.59 -5.95
C GLU A 150 1.82 4.64 -4.78
N THR A 151 1.37 3.47 -4.31
CA THR A 151 0.51 3.34 -3.12
C THR A 151 1.23 3.83 -1.86
N CYS A 152 2.52 3.53 -1.71
CA CYS A 152 3.35 4.02 -0.61
C CYS A 152 3.39 5.55 -0.61
N THR A 153 3.72 6.13 -1.77
CA THR A 153 3.90 7.57 -1.94
C THR A 153 2.60 8.30 -1.65
N SER A 154 1.50 7.90 -2.30
CA SER A 154 0.17 8.49 -2.10
C SER A 154 -0.30 8.37 -0.65
N SER A 155 -0.16 7.19 -0.03
CA SER A 155 -0.62 6.98 1.36
C SER A 155 0.08 7.89 2.37
N ILE A 156 1.36 8.19 2.17
CA ILE A 156 2.14 9.05 3.07
C ILE A 156 1.93 10.52 2.73
N THR A 157 1.94 10.89 1.45
CA THR A 157 1.82 12.29 1.03
C THR A 157 0.46 12.85 1.42
N SER A 158 -0.64 12.09 1.23
CA SER A 158 -1.97 12.52 1.69
C SER A 158 -2.00 12.82 3.20
N GLU A 159 -1.38 11.99 4.04
CA GLU A 159 -1.36 12.22 5.49
C GLU A 159 -0.45 13.41 5.88
N VAL A 160 0.68 13.58 5.21
CA VAL A 160 1.64 14.67 5.46
C VAL A 160 1.10 16.03 5.02
N ILE A 161 0.35 16.09 3.92
CA ILE A 161 -0.30 17.33 3.45
C ILE A 161 -1.39 17.76 4.44
N VAL A 162 -2.24 16.85 4.92
CA VAL A 162 -3.32 17.13 5.89
C VAL A 162 -2.77 17.80 7.17
N LEU A 163 -1.54 17.47 7.56
CA LEU A 163 -0.91 18.01 8.77
C LEU A 163 -0.08 19.27 8.52
N ASP A 164 -0.06 19.82 7.29
CA ASP A 164 0.78 20.95 6.87
C ASP A 164 2.30 20.70 7.00
N LEU A 165 2.75 19.44 7.09
CA LEU A 165 4.15 19.09 7.43
C LEU A 165 5.05 18.82 6.22
N CYS A 166 4.53 18.84 4.99
CA CYS A 166 5.25 18.55 3.74
C CYS A 166 6.67 19.15 3.62
N VAL A 167 6.88 20.41 4.02
CA VAL A 167 8.19 21.08 3.94
C VAL A 167 9.16 20.54 5.00
N GLU A 168 8.67 20.16 6.18
CA GLU A 168 9.47 19.52 7.24
C GLU A 168 9.98 18.15 6.80
N TYR A 169 9.17 17.42 6.03
CA TYR A 169 9.56 16.15 5.39
C TYR A 169 10.31 16.35 4.05
N GLY A 170 10.65 17.61 3.74
CA GLY A 170 11.57 17.99 2.66
C GLY A 170 10.99 17.88 1.25
N VAL A 171 9.67 17.99 1.12
CA VAL A 171 9.03 18.39 -0.14
C VAL A 171 9.42 19.84 -0.43
N GLN A 172 9.72 20.18 -1.69
CA GLN A 172 9.99 21.56 -2.08
C GLN A 172 8.76 22.45 -1.78
N PRO A 173 8.94 23.69 -1.31
CA PRO A 173 7.83 24.58 -0.97
C PRO A 173 6.78 24.70 -2.09
N GLU A 174 7.23 24.84 -3.34
CA GLU A 174 6.35 25.00 -4.50
C GLU A 174 5.55 23.71 -4.79
N ALA A 175 6.21 22.55 -4.65
CA ALA A 175 5.57 21.25 -4.81
C ALA A 175 4.55 21.00 -3.70
N CYS A 176 4.88 21.37 -2.45
CA CYS A 176 3.93 21.25 -1.35
C CYS A 176 2.71 22.16 -1.55
N ASP A 177 2.91 23.42 -1.91
CA ASP A 177 1.81 24.35 -2.16
C ASP A 177 0.90 23.82 -3.28
N SER A 178 1.47 23.20 -4.30
CA SER A 178 0.72 22.56 -5.39
C SER A 178 -0.09 21.36 -4.91
N MET A 179 0.48 20.52 -4.04
CA MET A 179 -0.22 19.38 -3.43
C MET A 179 -1.38 19.82 -2.51
N LYS A 180 -1.19 20.91 -1.75
CA LYS A 180 -2.26 21.49 -0.91
C LYS A 180 -3.42 21.99 -1.76
N ARG A 181 -3.14 22.68 -2.87
CA ARG A 181 -4.18 23.17 -3.80
C ARG A 181 -4.96 22.01 -4.41
N PHE A 182 -4.26 20.96 -4.86
CA PHE A 182 -4.90 19.75 -5.39
C PHE A 182 -5.86 19.14 -4.37
N GLN A 183 -5.40 18.94 -3.13
CA GLN A 183 -6.23 18.37 -2.07
C GLN A 183 -7.44 19.26 -1.75
N GLN A 184 -7.26 20.58 -1.71
CA GLN A 184 -8.37 21.53 -1.53
C GLN A 184 -9.38 21.44 -2.67
N ALA A 185 -8.91 21.31 -3.92
CA ALA A 185 -9.77 21.12 -5.09
C ALA A 185 -10.65 19.87 -4.92
N VAL A 186 -10.04 18.73 -4.56
CA VAL A 186 -10.73 17.44 -4.38
C VAL A 186 -11.69 17.46 -3.19
N GLU A 187 -11.28 18.01 -2.05
CA GLU A 187 -12.11 18.05 -0.84
C GLU A 187 -13.32 18.99 -0.96
N THR A 188 -13.14 20.11 -1.66
CA THR A 188 -14.19 21.15 -1.75
C THR A 188 -15.02 21.07 -3.02
N GLY A 189 -14.53 20.37 -4.06
CA GLY A 189 -15.11 20.40 -5.40
C GLY A 189 -14.93 21.75 -6.11
N ASP A 190 -14.07 22.64 -5.59
CA ASP A 190 -13.87 23.99 -6.14
C ASP A 190 -12.84 23.96 -7.28
N LEU A 191 -13.34 24.03 -8.51
CA LEU A 191 -12.54 24.00 -9.73
C LEU A 191 -11.58 25.20 -9.87
N THR A 192 -11.78 26.28 -9.11
CA THR A 192 -10.89 27.45 -9.17
C THR A 192 -9.47 27.13 -8.71
N PHE A 193 -9.29 26.07 -7.92
CA PHE A 193 -7.96 25.57 -7.55
C PHE A 193 -7.23 24.94 -8.74
N CYS A 194 -7.95 24.28 -9.67
CA CYS A 194 -7.33 23.70 -10.87
C CYS A 194 -6.89 24.76 -11.88
N ASP A 195 -7.52 25.94 -11.90
CA ASP A 195 -7.10 27.05 -12.77
C ASP A 195 -5.74 27.66 -12.38
N THR A 196 -5.18 27.27 -11.23
CA THR A 196 -3.86 27.73 -10.78
C THR A 196 -2.69 26.97 -11.39
N TYR A 197 -2.94 25.84 -12.07
CA TYR A 197 -1.92 25.09 -12.79
C TYR A 197 -1.63 25.75 -14.14
N GLU A 198 -0.36 26.14 -14.36
CA GLU A 198 0.09 26.73 -15.62
C GLU A 198 0.26 25.68 -16.72
N GLU A 199 0.55 24.43 -16.33
CA GLU A 199 0.70 23.29 -17.24
C GLU A 199 -0.67 22.67 -17.53
N GLU A 200 -0.98 22.52 -18.83
CA GLU A 200 -2.27 22.00 -19.29
C GLU A 200 -2.51 20.57 -18.81
N ASP A 201 -1.46 19.74 -18.83
CA ASP A 201 -1.52 18.35 -18.35
C ASP A 201 -1.86 18.29 -16.85
N ALA A 202 -1.16 19.06 -16.01
CA ALA A 202 -1.43 19.10 -14.56
C ALA A 202 -2.80 19.70 -14.22
N ARG A 203 -3.28 20.65 -15.04
CA ARG A 203 -4.63 21.19 -14.92
C ARG A 203 -5.68 20.12 -15.25
N LEU A 204 -5.46 19.34 -16.30
CA LEU A 204 -6.37 18.26 -16.71
C LEU A 204 -6.44 17.17 -15.64
N ASP A 205 -5.29 16.75 -15.09
CA ASP A 205 -5.21 15.78 -13.99
C ASP A 205 -5.99 16.26 -12.76
N CYS A 206 -5.92 17.56 -12.44
CA CYS A 206 -6.70 18.16 -11.36
C CYS A 206 -8.21 18.12 -11.65
N LEU A 207 -8.64 18.49 -12.86
CA LEU A 207 -10.05 18.51 -13.23
C LEU A 207 -10.66 17.10 -13.27
N GLU A 208 -9.87 16.10 -13.70
CA GLU A 208 -10.24 14.69 -13.62
C GLU A 208 -10.44 14.25 -12.17
N ALA A 209 -9.48 14.56 -11.29
CA ALA A 209 -9.56 14.20 -9.87
C ALA A 209 -10.73 14.87 -9.11
N VAL A 210 -11.17 16.05 -9.53
CA VAL A 210 -12.33 16.77 -8.96
C VAL A 210 -13.67 16.31 -9.57
N GLY A 211 -13.63 15.49 -10.63
CA GLY A 211 -14.81 14.81 -11.17
C GLY A 211 -15.56 15.55 -12.27
N GLU A 212 -14.91 16.43 -13.04
CA GLU A 212 -15.53 17.03 -14.24
C GLU A 212 -15.02 16.47 -15.57
N VAL A 213 -14.09 15.53 -15.55
CA VAL A 213 -13.71 14.80 -16.76
C VAL A 213 -14.15 13.37 -16.61
N SER A 214 -15.40 13.09 -17.00
CA SER A 214 -15.68 11.83 -17.67
C SER A 214 -14.77 11.78 -18.88
N THR A 215 -13.59 11.19 -18.70
CA THR A 215 -12.66 10.91 -19.78
C THR A 215 -13.40 10.00 -20.75
N SER A 216 -14.00 10.60 -21.77
CA SER A 216 -14.26 9.99 -23.06
C SER A 216 -12.90 9.68 -23.73
N LEU A 217 -12.11 8.86 -23.05
CA LEU A 217 -10.87 8.23 -23.51
C LEU A 217 -11.14 6.76 -23.83
N GLU A 218 -12.34 6.46 -24.32
CA GLU A 218 -12.49 5.38 -25.29
C GLU A 218 -12.48 6.06 -26.66
N GLU A 219 -11.55 5.63 -27.51
CA GLU A 219 -11.56 5.94 -28.93
C GLU A 219 -13.00 5.80 -29.46
N GLY A 220 -13.55 6.86 -30.07
CA GLY A 220 -14.95 6.94 -30.44
C GLY A 220 -15.49 5.69 -31.15
N THR A 221 -16.07 4.80 -30.37
CA THR A 221 -17.02 3.81 -30.85
C THR A 221 -18.31 4.59 -31.10
N VAL A 222 -18.82 4.49 -32.32
CA VAL A 222 -20.09 5.14 -32.67
C VAL A 222 -21.18 4.39 -31.91
N ASP A 223 -22.05 5.11 -31.22
CA ASP A 223 -23.29 4.61 -30.62
C ASP A 223 -24.43 5.35 -31.35
N THR A 224 -24.98 4.68 -32.35
CA THR A 224 -25.86 5.30 -33.35
C THR A 224 -27.27 5.56 -32.81
N ASP A 225 -27.76 4.76 -31.87
CA ASP A 225 -29.10 4.90 -31.27
C ASP A 225 -29.11 5.38 -29.81
N GLN A 226 -27.93 5.55 -29.20
CA GLN A 226 -27.70 6.21 -27.92
C GLN A 226 -28.31 5.48 -26.73
N ASP A 227 -28.23 4.16 -26.73
CA ASP A 227 -28.74 3.32 -25.65
C ASP A 227 -27.66 2.93 -24.61
N GLY A 228 -26.40 3.31 -24.86
CA GLY A 228 -25.26 3.00 -24.01
C GLY A 228 -24.42 1.81 -24.47
N LEU A 229 -24.82 1.11 -25.54
CA LEU A 229 -24.10 0.02 -26.17
C LEU A 229 -23.57 0.45 -27.55
N ASP A 230 -22.25 0.51 -27.72
CA ASP A 230 -21.70 0.97 -29.00
C ASP A 230 -21.96 0.03 -30.18
N ASP A 231 -22.02 0.56 -31.41
CA ASP A 231 -22.31 -0.15 -32.66
C ASP A 231 -21.43 -1.42 -32.83
N ALA A 232 -20.19 -1.40 -32.34
CA ALA A 232 -19.27 -2.53 -32.46
C ALA A 232 -19.57 -3.61 -31.42
N ARG A 233 -20.01 -3.25 -30.21
CA ARG A 233 -20.54 -4.19 -29.19
C ARG A 233 -21.86 -4.79 -29.66
N GLU A 234 -22.73 -3.97 -30.23
CA GLU A 234 -23.99 -4.42 -30.79
C GLU A 234 -23.80 -5.43 -31.93
N GLU A 235 -22.88 -5.16 -32.86
CA GLU A 235 -22.55 -6.11 -33.93
C GLU A 235 -22.04 -7.46 -33.37
N ARG A 236 -21.30 -7.44 -32.25
CA ARG A 236 -20.82 -8.68 -31.59
C ARG A 236 -21.93 -9.43 -30.87
N LEU A 237 -22.87 -8.71 -30.27
CA LEU A 237 -23.99 -9.28 -29.51
C LEU A 237 -25.15 -9.69 -30.41
N GLY A 238 -25.22 -9.15 -31.63
CA GLY A 238 -26.28 -9.40 -32.60
C GLY A 238 -27.49 -8.47 -32.43
N THR A 239 -27.37 -7.44 -31.60
CA THR A 239 -28.35 -6.36 -31.46
C THR A 239 -28.28 -5.41 -32.66
N ASN A 240 -29.20 -4.46 -32.76
CA ASN A 240 -29.34 -3.59 -33.93
C ASN A 240 -28.88 -2.16 -33.63
N PRO A 241 -27.76 -1.70 -34.24
CA PRO A 241 -27.20 -0.36 -34.02
C PRO A 241 -28.02 0.84 -34.43
N ASN A 242 -29.30 0.66 -34.73
CA ASN A 242 -30.20 1.76 -35.04
C ASN A 242 -31.50 1.65 -34.23
N ARG A 243 -31.51 0.79 -33.23
CA ARG A 243 -32.63 0.47 -32.36
C ARG A 243 -32.11 0.16 -30.95
N ALA A 244 -32.23 1.16 -30.09
CA ALA A 244 -31.93 1.11 -28.66
C ALA A 244 -32.61 -0.01 -27.84
N ASP A 245 -33.49 -0.79 -28.45
CA ASP A 245 -34.25 -1.90 -27.84
C ASP A 245 -34.57 -2.86 -29.00
N THR A 246 -33.73 -3.88 -29.12
CA THR A 246 -33.70 -4.78 -30.27
C THR A 246 -34.89 -5.72 -30.27
N ASP A 247 -35.21 -6.32 -29.13
CA ASP A 247 -36.29 -7.30 -29.00
C ASP A 247 -37.67 -6.67 -28.69
N GLY A 248 -37.70 -5.39 -28.31
CA GLY A 248 -38.88 -4.56 -28.19
C GLY A 248 -39.67 -4.74 -26.90
N ASP A 249 -39.00 -5.14 -25.81
CA ASP A 249 -39.64 -5.45 -24.53
C ASP A 249 -39.77 -4.22 -23.60
N GLY A 250 -39.07 -3.13 -23.95
CA GLY A 250 -39.05 -1.85 -23.25
C GLY A 250 -37.89 -1.66 -22.28
N LEU A 251 -36.84 -2.49 -22.32
CA LEU A 251 -35.53 -2.30 -21.70
C LEU A 251 -34.48 -2.05 -22.81
N PRO A 252 -33.63 -1.01 -22.70
CA PRO A 252 -32.63 -0.76 -23.75
C PRO A 252 -31.51 -1.81 -23.77
N ASP A 253 -30.97 -2.15 -24.94
CA ASP A 253 -29.95 -3.22 -25.09
C ASP A 253 -28.71 -2.93 -24.22
N GLY A 254 -28.31 -1.67 -24.12
CA GLY A 254 -27.24 -1.22 -23.21
C GLY A 254 -27.52 -1.48 -21.74
N ASP A 255 -28.74 -1.20 -21.26
CA ASP A 255 -29.15 -1.47 -19.88
C ASP A 255 -29.21 -2.98 -19.62
N GLU A 256 -29.70 -3.75 -20.57
CA GLU A 256 -29.75 -5.22 -20.48
C GLU A 256 -28.36 -5.83 -20.31
N VAL A 257 -27.37 -5.36 -21.08
CA VAL A 257 -26.02 -5.92 -21.07
C VAL A 257 -25.20 -5.45 -19.87
N ASP A 258 -25.24 -4.16 -19.55
CA ASP A 258 -24.31 -3.54 -18.60
C ASP A 258 -24.89 -3.33 -17.20
N VAL A 259 -26.22 -3.27 -17.07
CA VAL A 259 -26.89 -2.98 -15.79
C VAL A 259 -27.58 -4.22 -15.22
N TYR A 260 -28.44 -4.85 -16.02
CA TYR A 260 -29.32 -5.93 -15.56
C TYR A 260 -28.79 -7.33 -15.88
N PHE A 261 -27.82 -7.43 -16.79
CA PHE A 261 -27.23 -8.68 -17.27
C PHE A 261 -28.28 -9.66 -17.85
N SER A 262 -29.35 -9.13 -18.46
CA SER A 262 -30.37 -9.89 -19.20
C SER A 262 -29.93 -10.11 -20.67
N GLN A 263 -30.80 -10.70 -21.50
CA GLN A 263 -30.50 -11.08 -22.87
C GLN A 263 -31.16 -10.11 -23.86
N PRO A 264 -30.40 -9.22 -24.54
CA PRO A 264 -30.96 -8.15 -25.39
C PRO A 264 -31.56 -8.60 -26.73
N LEU A 265 -31.74 -9.92 -26.88
CA LEU A 265 -32.36 -10.55 -28.05
C LEU A 265 -33.59 -11.36 -27.67
N ILE A 266 -33.94 -11.38 -26.39
CA ILE A 266 -35.01 -12.20 -25.81
C ILE A 266 -35.79 -11.35 -24.82
N ALA A 267 -36.99 -10.95 -25.25
CA ALA A 267 -37.88 -10.07 -24.50
C ALA A 267 -38.33 -10.57 -23.12
N ASP A 268 -37.97 -11.79 -22.73
CA ASP A 268 -38.28 -12.49 -21.47
C ASP A 268 -37.11 -13.45 -21.23
N SER A 269 -36.07 -12.95 -20.55
CA SER A 269 -34.76 -13.58 -20.45
C SER A 269 -34.77 -14.87 -19.65
N ASP A 270 -35.56 -14.92 -18.56
CA ASP A 270 -35.65 -16.08 -17.68
C ASP A 270 -36.79 -17.05 -18.08
N GLY A 271 -37.67 -16.60 -18.99
CA GLY A 271 -38.72 -17.39 -19.62
C GLY A 271 -39.92 -17.66 -18.72
N ASP A 272 -40.17 -16.80 -17.75
CA ASP A 272 -41.22 -16.98 -16.76
C ASP A 272 -42.60 -16.41 -17.18
N GLY A 273 -42.62 -15.65 -18.27
CA GLY A 273 -43.81 -15.05 -18.87
C GLY A 273 -43.97 -13.54 -18.65
N PHE A 274 -43.04 -12.87 -17.97
CA PHE A 274 -42.96 -11.42 -17.88
C PHE A 274 -41.83 -10.88 -18.77
N LEU A 275 -42.00 -9.65 -19.27
CA LEU A 275 -40.97 -9.02 -20.11
C LEU A 275 -39.93 -8.34 -19.21
N ASP A 276 -38.64 -8.41 -19.54
CA ASP A 276 -37.54 -7.86 -18.74
C ASP A 276 -37.77 -6.36 -18.45
N GLY A 277 -38.13 -5.58 -19.47
CA GLY A 277 -38.47 -4.17 -19.34
C GLY A 277 -39.72 -3.89 -18.50
N THR A 278 -40.63 -4.85 -18.38
CA THR A 278 -41.77 -4.77 -17.45
C THR A 278 -41.36 -5.10 -16.02
N GLU A 279 -40.51 -6.10 -15.84
CA GLU A 279 -39.99 -6.49 -14.53
C GLU A 279 -39.15 -5.38 -13.91
N VAL A 280 -38.17 -4.85 -14.64
CA VAL A 280 -37.34 -3.73 -14.21
C VAL A 280 -38.18 -2.51 -13.84
N ARG A 281 -39.20 -2.16 -14.65
CA ARG A 281 -40.11 -1.03 -14.37
C ARG A 281 -40.91 -1.21 -13.09
N ASN A 282 -41.17 -2.46 -12.69
CA ASN A 282 -41.87 -2.78 -11.45
C ASN A 282 -40.91 -3.16 -10.29
N GLY A 283 -39.60 -3.10 -10.51
CA GLY A 283 -38.57 -3.35 -9.50
C GLY A 283 -38.24 -4.83 -9.27
N PHE A 284 -38.49 -5.68 -10.26
CA PHE A 284 -38.15 -7.10 -10.26
C PHE A 284 -36.85 -7.36 -11.04
N ASP A 285 -36.33 -8.58 -10.89
CA ASP A 285 -35.07 -9.03 -11.50
C ASP A 285 -35.38 -9.77 -12.81
N PRO A 286 -34.94 -9.28 -13.99
CA PRO A 286 -35.24 -9.89 -15.28
C PRO A 286 -34.57 -11.25 -15.53
N ASN A 287 -33.71 -11.70 -14.63
CA ASN A 287 -33.04 -13.00 -14.70
C ASN A 287 -33.53 -14.00 -13.65
N GLY A 288 -34.59 -13.66 -12.92
CA GLY A 288 -35.12 -14.48 -11.84
C GLY A 288 -36.64 -14.57 -11.92
N PRO A 289 -37.24 -15.64 -11.37
CA PRO A 289 -38.67 -15.92 -11.56
C PRO A 289 -39.53 -14.77 -11.04
N GLY A 290 -40.05 -13.99 -11.97
CA GLY A 290 -41.07 -12.96 -11.83
C GLY A 290 -42.29 -13.46 -11.07
N SER A 291 -42.48 -12.88 -9.90
CA SER A 291 -43.69 -13.01 -9.11
C SER A 291 -44.32 -11.63 -9.01
N LEU A 292 -45.36 -11.37 -9.81
CA LEU A 292 -46.29 -10.26 -9.52
C LEU A 292 -47.01 -10.45 -8.18
#